data_AF-A0AAJ2UVE4-F1
#
_entry.id   AF-A0AAJ2UVE4-F1
#
_cell.length_a   1.000
_cell.length_b   1.000
_cell.length_c   1.000
_cell.angle_alpha   90.00
_cell.angle_beta   90.00
_cell.angle_gamma   90.00
#
_symmetry.space_group_name_H-M   'P 1'
#
loop_
_entity.id
_entity.type
_entity.pdbx_description
1 polymer ?
#
loop_
_entity_poly.entity_id
_entity_poly.type
_entity_poly.pdbx_seq_one_letter_code
_entity_poly.pdbx_strand_id
1 'polypeptide(L)'
;MTNDDQTELEKLRAEIEEQAATAAGLRDIIRDLRKRDDKMRNLVAEHIAKALASRTHDRWHAAYDLAKALDEANYNIDGAVDRSLAEEGWDPRSAWKDLASCGASCGTRDPWGLAADVTADIPEPVRHVLADRLAQMLLGPRDGALQVAARELTFALKAEGFDLSDAIKRHITDLTLGPDPADVPF
;
A
#
# COMPACT_ATOMS: atom_id res chain seq x y z
N MET A 1 1.85 -71.07 -6.44
CA MET A 1 2.63 -69.87 -6.80
C MET A 1 3.93 -70.36 -7.40
N THR A 2 4.02 -70.25 -8.71
CA THR A 2 5.26 -70.52 -9.47
C THR A 2 6.17 -69.28 -9.39
N ASN A 3 7.46 -69.43 -9.73
CA ASN A 3 8.38 -68.28 -9.82
C ASN A 3 7.87 -67.20 -10.80
N ASP A 4 7.14 -67.60 -11.85
CA ASP A 4 6.53 -66.66 -12.80
C ASP A 4 5.47 -65.76 -12.13
N ASP A 5 4.63 -66.31 -11.24
CA ASP A 5 3.62 -65.55 -10.50
C ASP A 5 4.26 -64.48 -9.60
N GLN A 6 5.42 -64.77 -9.00
CA GLN A 6 6.14 -63.80 -8.16
C GLN A 6 6.76 -62.68 -8.99
N THR A 7 7.26 -63.00 -10.18
CA THR A 7 7.91 -62.03 -11.08
C THR A 7 6.88 -61.05 -11.66
N GLU A 8 5.68 -61.52 -12.01
CA GLU A 8 4.58 -60.64 -12.44
C GLU A 8 4.09 -59.73 -11.32
N LEU A 9 3.98 -60.24 -10.08
CA LEU A 9 3.57 -59.42 -8.93
C LEU A 9 4.59 -58.31 -8.61
N GLU A 10 5.89 -58.59 -8.72
CA GLU A 10 6.93 -57.58 -8.54
C GLU A 10 6.88 -56.49 -9.62
N LYS A 11 6.64 -56.88 -10.87
CA LYS A 11 6.48 -55.92 -11.98
C LYS A 11 5.25 -55.03 -11.79
N LEU A 12 4.11 -55.62 -11.44
CA LEU A 12 2.88 -54.86 -11.14
C LEU A 12 3.08 -53.91 -9.96
N ARG A 13 3.81 -54.34 -8.93
CA ARG A 13 4.12 -53.48 -7.78
C ARG A 13 5.00 -52.30 -8.17
N ALA A 14 6.02 -52.53 -8.99
CA ALA A 14 6.89 -51.45 -9.49
C ALA A 14 6.09 -50.45 -10.35
N GLU A 15 5.21 -50.93 -11.24
CA GLU A 15 4.34 -50.07 -12.05
C GLU A 15 3.38 -49.24 -11.19
N ILE A 16 2.80 -49.82 -10.13
CA ILE A 16 1.94 -49.10 -9.18
C ILE A 16 2.73 -48.04 -8.41
N GLU A 17 3.96 -48.36 -7.97
CA GLU A 17 4.83 -47.40 -7.27
C GLU A 17 5.23 -46.23 -8.18
N GLU A 18 5.53 -46.50 -9.45
CA GLU A 18 5.82 -45.47 -10.46
C GLU A 18 4.61 -44.57 -10.75
N GLN A 19 3.42 -45.17 -10.90
CA GLN A 19 2.17 -44.42 -11.06
C GLN A 19 1.85 -43.56 -9.82
N ALA A 20 2.09 -44.09 -8.62
CA ALA A 20 1.90 -43.35 -7.38
C ALA A 20 2.86 -42.16 -7.26
N ALA A 21 4.13 -42.33 -7.63
CA ALA A 21 5.12 -41.25 -7.66
C ALA A 21 4.73 -40.16 -8.67
N THR A 22 4.28 -40.56 -9.87
CA THR A 22 3.80 -39.63 -10.90
C THR A 22 2.57 -38.85 -10.43
N ALA A 23 1.61 -39.53 -9.79
CA ALA A 23 0.42 -38.88 -9.23
C ALA A 23 0.78 -37.90 -8.09
N ALA A 24 1.77 -38.23 -7.25
CA ALA A 24 2.25 -37.32 -6.21
C ALA A 24 2.87 -36.06 -6.82
N GLY A 25 3.73 -36.20 -7.83
CA GLY A 25 4.33 -35.07 -8.55
C GLY A 25 3.28 -34.16 -9.19
N LEU A 26 2.25 -34.74 -9.83
CA LEU A 26 1.14 -33.97 -10.41
C LEU A 26 0.34 -33.20 -9.36
N ARG A 27 0.10 -33.79 -8.18
CA ARG A 27 -0.59 -33.09 -7.07
C ARG A 27 0.22 -31.91 -6.57
N ASP A 28 1.54 -32.05 -6.47
CA ASP A 28 2.42 -30.95 -6.05
C ASP A 28 2.44 -29.82 -7.08
N ILE A 29 2.51 -30.15 -8.38
CA ILE A 29 2.40 -29.16 -9.45
C ILE A 29 1.05 -28.42 -9.39
N ILE A 30 -0.07 -29.14 -9.22
CA ILE A 30 -1.39 -28.52 -9.08
C ILE A 30 -1.45 -27.59 -7.87
N ARG A 31 -0.84 -27.99 -6.74
CA ARG A 31 -0.76 -27.14 -5.54
C ARG A 31 0.00 -25.85 -5.81
N ASP A 32 1.14 -25.94 -6.48
CA ASP A 32 1.96 -24.78 -6.82
C ASP A 32 1.26 -23.84 -7.81
N LEU A 33 0.57 -24.40 -8.82
CA LEU A 33 -0.21 -23.62 -9.77
C LEU A 33 -1.33 -22.85 -9.06
N ARG A 34 -2.08 -23.51 -8.17
CA ARG A 34 -3.13 -22.85 -7.37
C ARG A 34 -2.57 -21.72 -6.51
N LYS A 35 -1.43 -21.94 -5.85
CA LYS A 35 -0.78 -20.90 -5.05
C LYS A 35 -0.36 -19.69 -5.87
N ARG A 36 0.15 -19.90 -7.09
CA ARG A 36 0.53 -18.82 -8.00
C ARG A 36 -0.69 -18.07 -8.52
N ASP A 37 -1.75 -18.80 -8.85
CA ASP A 37 -3.02 -18.23 -9.31
C ASP A 37 -3.68 -17.37 -8.22
N ASP A 38 -3.77 -17.88 -6.98
CA ASP A 38 -4.26 -17.12 -5.82
C ASP A 38 -3.44 -15.83 -5.59
N LYS A 39 -2.11 -15.91 -5.74
CA LYS A 39 -1.23 -14.74 -5.60
C LYS A 39 -1.48 -13.71 -6.70
N MET A 40 -1.65 -14.17 -7.94
CA MET A 40 -1.97 -13.29 -9.07
C MET A 40 -3.33 -12.62 -8.85
N ARG A 41 -4.36 -13.38 -8.46
CA ARG A 41 -5.68 -12.83 -8.17
C ARG A 41 -5.62 -11.76 -7.08
N ASN A 42 -4.87 -11.99 -6.01
CA ASN A 42 -4.75 -11.01 -4.92
C ASN A 42 -4.04 -9.71 -5.38
N LEU A 43 -2.98 -9.82 -6.19
CA LEU A 43 -2.28 -8.64 -6.74
C LEU A 43 -3.18 -7.82 -7.67
N VAL A 44 -3.95 -8.50 -8.53
CA VAL A 44 -4.90 -7.84 -9.42
C VAL A 44 -6.02 -7.17 -8.60
N ALA A 45 -6.55 -7.85 -7.58
CA ALA A 45 -7.57 -7.32 -6.71
C ALA A 45 -7.10 -6.07 -5.94
N GLU A 46 -5.86 -6.08 -5.45
CA GLU A 46 -5.22 -4.92 -4.82
C GLU A 46 -5.11 -3.73 -5.79
N HIS A 47 -4.72 -3.98 -7.04
CA HIS A 47 -4.62 -2.92 -8.04
C HIS A 47 -5.98 -2.32 -8.40
N ILE A 48 -7.01 -3.17 -8.57
CA ILE A 48 -8.40 -2.75 -8.78
C ILE A 48 -8.90 -1.95 -7.57
N ALA A 49 -8.64 -2.41 -6.34
CA ALA A 49 -9.02 -1.69 -5.13
C ALA A 49 -8.41 -0.28 -5.09
N LYS A 50 -7.11 -0.14 -5.37
CA LYS A 50 -6.44 1.16 -5.46
C LYS A 50 -7.03 2.05 -6.55
N ALA A 51 -7.43 1.46 -7.67
CA ALA A 51 -8.11 2.15 -8.76
C ALA A 51 -9.45 2.73 -8.36
N LEU A 52 -10.27 1.92 -7.72
CA LEU A 52 -11.57 2.34 -7.21
C LEU A 52 -11.40 3.40 -6.11
N ALA A 53 -10.41 3.23 -5.23
CA ALA A 53 -10.09 4.19 -4.17
C ALA A 53 -9.56 5.53 -4.70
N SER A 54 -8.86 5.56 -5.84
CA SER A 54 -8.31 6.79 -6.41
C SER A 54 -9.34 7.83 -6.83
N ARG A 55 -10.58 7.42 -7.09
CA ARG A 55 -11.66 8.28 -7.58
C ARG A 55 -11.23 9.18 -8.74
N THR A 56 -10.31 8.71 -9.57
CA THR A 56 -10.04 9.31 -10.88
C THR A 56 -10.96 8.62 -11.88
N HIS A 57 -11.83 9.38 -12.56
CA HIS A 57 -12.88 8.83 -13.43
C HIS A 57 -12.38 7.69 -14.34
N ASP A 58 -11.31 7.93 -15.09
CA ASP A 58 -10.80 6.95 -16.05
C ASP A 58 -10.20 5.70 -15.38
N ARG A 59 -9.51 5.87 -14.25
CA ARG A 59 -8.93 4.74 -13.49
C ARG A 59 -10.03 3.91 -12.82
N TRP A 60 -11.01 4.59 -12.24
CA TRP A 60 -12.17 3.96 -11.62
C TRP A 60 -12.96 3.15 -12.66
N HIS A 61 -13.27 3.75 -13.82
CA HIS A 61 -14.02 3.08 -14.87
C HIS A 61 -13.26 1.88 -15.43
N ALA A 62 -11.96 2.03 -15.71
CA ALA A 62 -11.12 0.93 -16.19
C ALA A 62 -11.06 -0.23 -15.19
N ALA A 63 -11.01 0.06 -13.89
CA ALA A 63 -10.99 -0.96 -12.85
C ALA A 63 -12.33 -1.63 -12.63
N TYR A 64 -13.43 -0.87 -12.72
CA TYR A 64 -14.78 -1.40 -12.69
C TYR A 64 -15.01 -2.37 -13.85
N ASP A 65 -14.65 -1.98 -15.07
CA ASP A 65 -14.76 -2.83 -16.27
C ASP A 65 -13.87 -4.07 -16.16
N LEU A 66 -12.64 -3.92 -15.64
CA LEU A 66 -11.73 -5.03 -15.45
C LEU A 66 -12.27 -6.04 -14.42
N ALA A 67 -12.79 -5.57 -13.28
CA ALA A 67 -13.39 -6.45 -12.28
C ALA A 67 -14.56 -7.23 -12.87
N LYS A 68 -15.48 -6.52 -13.55
CA LYS A 68 -16.62 -7.14 -14.23
C LYS A 68 -16.19 -8.20 -15.25
N ALA A 69 -15.20 -7.90 -16.09
CA ALA A 69 -14.69 -8.85 -17.07
C ALA A 69 -14.02 -10.08 -16.41
N LEU A 70 -13.36 -9.91 -15.27
CA LEU A 70 -12.77 -11.00 -14.51
C LEU A 70 -13.83 -11.88 -13.84
N ASP A 71 -14.92 -11.30 -13.36
CA ASP A 71 -16.04 -12.06 -12.80
C ASP A 71 -16.83 -12.82 -13.87
N GLU A 72 -17.02 -12.22 -15.05
CA GLU A 72 -17.55 -12.92 -16.23
C GLU A 72 -16.64 -14.10 -16.64
N ALA A 73 -15.33 -14.00 -16.40
CA ALA A 73 -14.37 -15.08 -16.58
C ALA A 73 -14.29 -16.05 -15.38
N ASN A 74 -15.20 -15.96 -14.40
CA ASN A 74 -15.27 -16.79 -13.19
C ASN A 74 -14.07 -16.68 -12.24
N TYR A 75 -13.31 -15.58 -12.25
CA TYR A 75 -12.24 -15.36 -11.27
C TYR A 75 -12.78 -14.95 -9.89
N ASN A 76 -14.02 -14.47 -9.81
CA ASN A 76 -14.71 -14.06 -8.57
C ASN A 76 -13.84 -13.12 -7.72
N ILE A 77 -13.45 -12.00 -8.32
CA ILE A 77 -12.47 -11.07 -7.76
C ILE A 77 -13.08 -10.03 -6.83
N ASP A 78 -14.38 -9.77 -6.94
CA ASP A 78 -15.15 -8.84 -6.09
C ASP A 78 -14.83 -8.99 -4.60
N GLY A 79 -14.93 -10.21 -4.08
CA GLY A 79 -14.67 -10.47 -2.66
C GLY A 79 -13.21 -10.25 -2.26
N ALA A 80 -12.25 -10.37 -3.18
CA ALA A 80 -10.86 -10.04 -2.93
C ALA A 80 -10.63 -8.52 -2.96
N VAL A 81 -11.27 -7.82 -3.89
CA VAL A 81 -11.23 -6.34 -4.00
C VAL A 81 -11.83 -5.70 -2.75
N ASP A 82 -12.98 -6.17 -2.30
CA ASP A 82 -13.66 -5.66 -1.10
C ASP A 82 -12.79 -5.80 0.16
N ARG A 83 -12.06 -6.91 0.30
CA ARG A 83 -11.12 -7.10 1.40
C ARG A 83 -9.96 -6.10 1.32
N SER A 84 -9.34 -5.95 0.14
CA SER A 84 -8.25 -4.99 -0.04
C SER A 84 -8.70 -3.54 0.24
N LEU A 85 -9.90 -3.16 -0.19
CA LEU A 85 -10.48 -1.85 0.12
C LEU A 85 -10.66 -1.66 1.64
N ALA A 86 -11.21 -2.67 2.33
CA ALA A 86 -11.42 -2.61 3.77
C ALA A 86 -10.10 -2.56 4.56
N GLU A 87 -9.07 -3.30 4.13
CA GLU A 87 -7.73 -3.28 4.73
C GLU A 87 -7.06 -1.91 4.59
N GLU A 88 -7.31 -1.20 3.49
CA GLU A 88 -6.84 0.18 3.28
C GLU A 88 -7.75 1.25 3.92
N GLY A 89 -8.79 0.84 4.67
CA GLY A 89 -9.69 1.74 5.39
C GLY A 89 -10.79 2.38 4.54
N TRP A 90 -10.99 1.91 3.32
CA TRP A 90 -12.08 2.35 2.44
C TRP A 90 -13.35 1.56 2.69
N ASP A 91 -14.52 2.21 2.55
CA ASP A 91 -15.81 1.51 2.52
C ASP A 91 -16.01 0.86 1.14
N PRO A 92 -16.05 -0.49 1.04
CA PRO A 92 -16.17 -1.17 -0.24
C PRO A 92 -17.44 -0.78 -0.99
N ARG A 93 -18.57 -0.64 -0.29
CA ARG A 93 -19.85 -0.30 -0.92
C ARG A 93 -19.84 1.08 -1.56
N SER A 94 -19.08 2.00 -1.00
CA SER A 94 -18.92 3.33 -1.57
C SER A 94 -17.90 3.32 -2.71
N ALA A 95 -16.86 2.48 -2.67
CA ALA A 95 -15.84 2.34 -3.71
C ALA A 95 -16.43 1.96 -5.08
N TRP A 96 -17.42 1.07 -5.09
CA TRP A 96 -18.11 0.61 -6.31
C TRP A 96 -19.15 1.57 -6.86
N LYS A 97 -19.47 2.66 -6.16
CA LYS A 97 -20.42 3.66 -6.66
C LYS A 97 -19.73 4.65 -7.58
N ASP A 98 -20.43 5.01 -8.65
CA ASP A 98 -20.02 6.02 -9.62
C ASP A 98 -19.62 7.32 -8.91
N LEU A 99 -18.55 7.96 -9.37
CA LEU A 99 -18.04 9.22 -8.84
C LEU A 99 -19.10 10.32 -8.84
N ALA A 100 -20.02 10.33 -9.81
CA ALA A 100 -21.11 11.31 -9.87
C ALA A 100 -22.11 11.17 -8.72
N SER A 101 -22.20 9.99 -8.10
CA SER A 101 -23.09 9.71 -6.96
C SER A 101 -22.45 9.97 -5.59
N CYS A 102 -21.15 10.28 -5.61
CA CYS A 102 -20.30 10.48 -4.46
C CYS A 102 -20.15 12.00 -4.24
N GLY A 103 -20.77 12.54 -3.17
CA GLY A 103 -20.68 13.97 -2.83
C GLY A 103 -19.25 14.39 -2.41
N ALA A 104 -19.10 15.64 -1.93
CA ALA A 104 -17.82 16.25 -1.53
C ALA A 104 -17.04 15.52 -0.41
N SER A 105 -17.57 14.43 0.15
CA SER A 105 -16.97 13.62 1.22
C SER A 105 -16.12 12.45 0.71
N CYS A 106 -15.92 12.30 -0.60
CA CYS A 106 -15.15 11.20 -1.16
C CYS A 106 -13.65 11.52 -1.16
N GLY A 107 -13.03 11.24 -0.01
CA GLY A 107 -11.63 10.90 0.21
C GLY A 107 -10.58 11.64 -0.62
N THR A 108 -9.89 12.57 0.03
CA THR A 108 -8.73 13.36 -0.41
C THR A 108 -7.43 12.57 -0.65
N ARG A 109 -7.45 11.23 -0.64
CA ARG A 109 -6.24 10.40 -0.66
C ARG A 109 -6.22 9.49 -1.91
N ASP A 110 -5.58 9.96 -2.98
CA ASP A 110 -5.24 9.11 -4.12
C ASP A 110 -4.15 8.10 -3.67
N PRO A 111 -4.40 6.78 -3.69
CA PRO A 111 -3.39 5.77 -3.34
C PRO A 111 -2.21 5.72 -4.31
N TRP A 112 -2.32 6.38 -5.48
CA TRP A 112 -1.19 6.62 -6.39
C TRP A 112 -0.73 8.07 -6.42
N GLY A 113 -1.31 8.93 -5.58
CA GLY A 113 -0.78 10.25 -5.34
C GLY A 113 0.62 10.15 -4.73
N LEU A 114 1.47 11.15 -5.02
CA LEU A 114 2.63 11.40 -4.17
C LEU A 114 2.12 11.52 -2.73
N ALA A 115 2.85 10.95 -1.76
CA ALA A 115 2.45 10.92 -0.34
C ALA A 115 1.84 12.29 0.04
N ALA A 116 0.59 12.27 0.49
CA ALA A 116 -0.21 13.48 0.66
C ALA A 116 0.60 14.52 1.43
N ASP A 117 0.85 15.67 0.81
CA ASP A 117 1.42 16.82 1.51
C ASP A 117 0.31 17.42 2.38
N VAL A 118 0.04 16.77 3.52
CA VAL A 118 -0.99 17.18 4.49
C VAL A 118 -0.60 18.52 5.14
N THR A 119 0.64 18.98 4.92
CA THR A 119 1.10 20.29 5.36
C THR A 119 0.14 21.38 4.93
N ALA A 120 -0.40 21.35 3.71
CA ALA A 120 -1.32 22.38 3.20
C ALA A 120 -2.63 22.50 4.01
N ASP A 121 -3.12 21.40 4.57
CA ASP A 121 -4.41 21.32 5.28
C ASP A 121 -4.34 21.83 6.74
N ILE A 122 -3.12 21.95 7.29
CA ILE A 122 -2.93 22.46 8.66
C ILE A 122 -2.91 24.00 8.63
N PRO A 123 -3.68 24.69 9.49
CA PRO A 123 -3.62 26.15 9.56
C PRO A 123 -2.19 26.67 9.76
N GLU A 124 -1.80 27.69 8.98
CA GLU A 124 -0.47 28.30 9.00
C GLU A 124 0.06 28.62 10.43
N PRO A 125 -0.77 29.13 11.38
CA PRO A 125 -0.29 29.39 12.74
C PRO A 125 0.23 28.14 13.45
N VAL A 126 -0.37 26.97 13.21
CA VAL A 126 0.02 25.71 13.83
C VAL A 126 1.31 25.18 13.20
N ARG A 127 1.44 25.28 11.87
CA ARG A 127 2.68 24.95 11.16
C ARG A 127 3.85 25.77 11.67
N HIS A 128 3.62 27.07 11.87
CA HIS A 128 4.62 28.01 12.32
C HIS A 128 5.12 27.67 13.74
N VAL A 129 4.21 27.42 14.68
CA VAL A 129 4.57 27.04 16.06
C VAL A 129 5.33 25.72 16.11
N LEU A 130 4.92 24.72 15.32
CA LEU A 130 5.61 23.43 15.26
C LEU A 130 7.01 23.56 14.66
N ALA A 131 7.15 24.29 13.57
CA ALA A 131 8.43 24.53 12.91
C ALA A 131 9.41 25.31 13.80
N ASP A 132 8.94 26.37 14.46
CA ASP A 132 9.74 27.16 15.41
C ASP A 132 10.17 26.32 16.61
N ARG A 133 9.25 25.53 17.20
CA ARG A 133 9.59 24.69 18.35
C ARG A 133 10.60 23.59 18.00
N LEU A 134 10.45 22.97 16.83
CA LEU A 134 11.41 21.98 16.32
C LEU A 134 12.77 22.63 16.02
N ALA A 135 12.80 23.82 15.41
CA ALA A 135 14.02 24.58 15.15
C ALA A 135 14.79 24.87 16.45
N GLN A 136 14.10 25.35 17.49
CA GLN A 136 14.69 25.60 18.81
C GLN A 136 15.25 24.33 19.46
N MET A 137 14.55 23.19 19.36
CA MET A 137 15.03 21.91 19.89
C MET A 137 16.22 21.36 19.12
N LEU A 138 16.26 21.56 17.80
CA LEU A 138 17.37 21.15 16.93
C LEU A 138 18.63 22.00 17.14
N LEU A 139 18.47 23.27 17.52
CA LEU A 139 19.54 24.21 17.89
C LEU A 139 20.02 24.06 19.35
N GLY A 140 19.38 23.19 20.13
CA GLY A 140 19.82 22.86 21.48
C GLY A 140 21.23 22.25 21.52
N PRO A 141 21.81 22.09 22.73
CA PRO A 141 23.16 21.54 22.90
C PRO A 141 23.33 20.21 22.17
N ARG A 142 24.47 20.08 21.47
CA ARG A 142 24.83 18.91 20.67
C ARG A 142 24.77 17.64 21.55
N ASP A 143 24.06 16.63 21.07
CA ASP A 143 23.79 15.34 21.76
C ASP A 143 22.81 15.41 22.93
N GLY A 144 22.06 16.51 23.09
CA GLY A 144 20.95 16.58 24.03
C GLY A 144 19.78 15.66 23.59
N ALA A 145 19.16 14.98 24.56
CA ALA A 145 17.98 14.13 24.32
C ALA A 145 16.86 14.84 23.54
N LEU A 146 16.75 16.17 23.68
CA LEU A 146 15.80 17.01 22.95
C LEU A 146 16.12 17.15 21.46
N GLN A 147 17.41 17.16 21.07
CA GLN A 147 17.81 17.23 19.66
C GLN A 147 17.53 15.90 18.94
N VAL A 148 17.74 14.78 19.63
CA VAL A 148 17.39 13.44 19.11
C VAL A 148 15.88 13.33 18.95
N ALA A 149 15.12 13.68 19.98
CA ALA A 149 13.66 13.66 19.93
C ALA A 149 13.09 14.58 18.83
N ALA A 150 13.69 15.75 18.60
CA ALA A 150 13.28 16.64 17.52
C ALA A 150 13.53 16.04 16.12
N ARG A 151 14.66 15.34 15.93
CA ARG A 151 14.96 14.64 14.67
C ARG A 151 13.99 13.49 14.43
N GLU A 152 13.77 12.66 15.44
CA GLU A 152 12.82 11.55 15.38
C GLU A 152 11.40 12.06 15.06
N LEU A 153 10.96 13.13 15.73
CA LEU A 153 9.66 13.74 15.48
C LEU A 153 9.56 14.33 14.07
N THR A 154 10.61 14.97 13.56
CA THR A 154 10.62 15.51 12.20
C THR A 154 10.51 14.40 11.15
N PHE A 155 11.20 13.27 11.36
CA PHE A 155 11.10 12.11 10.46
C PHE A 155 9.73 11.43 10.55
N ALA A 156 9.17 11.29 11.75
CA ALA A 156 7.83 10.73 11.94
C ALA A 156 6.76 11.60 11.26
N LEU A 157 6.83 12.92 11.44
CA LEU A 157 5.94 13.87 10.78
C LEU A 157 6.05 13.79 9.26
N LYS A 158 7.28 13.72 8.73
CA LYS A 158 7.51 13.56 7.28
C LYS A 158 6.97 12.24 6.74
N ALA A 159 7.08 11.14 7.48
CA ALA A 159 6.54 9.84 7.09
C ALA A 159 5.00 9.85 6.99
N GLU A 160 4.34 10.69 7.80
CA GLU A 160 2.89 10.92 7.78
C GLU A 160 2.46 11.98 6.73
N GLY A 161 3.41 12.49 5.93
CA GLY A 161 3.12 13.48 4.88
C GLY A 161 3.15 14.95 5.35
N PHE A 162 3.67 15.21 6.55
CA PHE A 162 3.83 16.56 7.11
C PHE A 162 5.30 17.00 7.00
N ASP A 163 5.66 17.63 5.88
CA ASP A 163 7.03 18.08 5.63
C ASP A 163 7.23 19.54 6.06
N LEU A 164 7.77 19.71 7.27
CA LEU A 164 8.16 21.03 7.80
C LEU A 164 9.62 21.40 7.51
N SER A 165 10.36 20.62 6.70
CA SER A 165 11.82 20.77 6.54
C SER A 165 12.21 22.19 6.12
N ASP A 166 11.50 22.78 5.15
CA ASP A 166 11.80 24.13 4.67
C ASP A 166 11.44 25.21 5.70
N ALA A 167 10.33 25.04 6.43
CA ALA A 167 9.91 25.97 7.48
C ALA A 167 10.89 25.94 8.68
N ILE A 168 11.31 24.75 9.10
CA ILE A 168 12.31 24.56 10.15
C ILE A 168 13.65 25.18 9.72
N LYS A 169 14.05 24.97 8.46
CA LYS A 169 15.30 25.55 7.92
C LYS A 169 15.27 27.08 7.94
N ARG A 170 14.16 27.71 7.54
CA ARG A 170 13.99 29.18 7.63
C ARG A 170 14.13 29.65 9.07
N HIS A 171 13.41 29.04 10.01
CA HIS A 171 13.49 29.39 11.43
C HIS A 171 14.88 29.19 12.04
N ILE A 172 15.57 28.12 11.69
CA ILE A 172 16.97 27.91 12.10
C ILE A 172 17.85 29.03 11.55
N THR A 173 17.63 29.44 10.31
CA THR A 173 18.37 30.52 9.65
C THR A 173 18.11 31.85 10.37
N ASP A 174 16.84 32.19 10.63
CA ASP A 174 16.45 33.40 11.35
C ASP A 174 17.03 33.45 12.78
N LEU A 175 17.02 32.30 13.48
CA LEU A 175 17.55 32.18 14.85
C LEU A 175 19.09 32.22 14.93
N THR A 176 19.81 31.84 13.87
CA THR A 176 21.28 31.74 13.88
C THR A 176 21.99 32.86 13.14
N LEU A 177 21.39 33.39 12.07
CA LEU A 177 21.97 34.40 11.19
C LEU A 177 21.23 35.75 11.25
N GLY A 178 20.08 35.81 11.92
CA GLY A 178 19.15 36.95 11.88
C GLY A 178 18.22 36.88 10.66
N PRO A 179 17.17 37.74 10.59
CA PRO A 179 16.23 37.75 9.48
C PRO A 179 16.95 38.00 8.15
N ASP A 180 16.55 37.30 7.10
CA ASP A 180 17.08 37.53 5.75
C ASP A 180 16.88 39.01 5.36
N PRO A 181 17.94 39.75 4.97
CA PRO A 181 17.80 41.15 4.55
C PRO A 181 16.88 41.35 3.33
N ALA A 182 16.44 40.28 2.66
CA ALA A 182 15.43 40.33 1.59
C ALA A 182 13.97 40.41 2.10
N ASP A 183 13.69 40.09 3.36
CA ASP A 183 12.34 40.23 3.94
C ASP A 183 12.13 41.66 4.44
N VAL A 184 11.70 42.52 3.53
CA VAL A 184 11.29 43.90 3.84
C VAL A 184 9.95 43.86 4.59
N PRO A 185 9.84 44.43 5.81
CA PRO A 185 8.57 44.50 6.51
C PRO A 185 7.67 45.55 5.84
N PHE A 186 6.43 45.16 5.53
CA PHE A 186 5.38 46.08 5.09
C PHE A 186 4.93 47.02 6.21
#